data_AF-A0A9D7RUL0-F1
#
_entry.id   AF-A0A9D7RUL0-F1
#
_cell.length_a   1.000
_cell.length_b   1.000
_cell.length_c   1.000
_cell.angle_alpha   90.00
_cell.angle_beta   90.00
_cell.angle_gamma   90.00
#
_symmetry.space_group_name_H-M   'P 1'
#
loop_
_entity.id
_entity.type
_entity.pdbx_description
1 polymer ?
#
loop_
_entity_poly.entity_id
_entity_poly.type
_entity_poly.pdbx_seq_one_letter_code
_entity_poly.pdbx_strand_id
1 'polypeptide(L)'
;MKKYFILLLVLLFSGIALVMAADKLKGDKVYSWRYKMTVEIETPEGVKTGSAVREVTVHFTPNPSATSGYNNYLSLEGEAVIVDLDTRGKVFAILDGPLLGADYGSSIIFYVFSEGPPGRTIEGAKYYRELKANKLLDTTHYPKFVAFDDLADPKSVVSLVEYKTDEKYPPEIDIEQTYFEKYFGAGVKLKSVKIEMTDEDISWKVEGILPWINSYRNILFDGRRYHTIEAENKLTNSLSMGSFVVRRKDRNVSE
;
A
#
# COMPACT_ATOMS: atom_id res chain seq x y z
N MET A 1 53.36 19.90 -35.44
CA MET A 1 53.08 19.90 -33.98
C MET A 1 51.67 20.39 -33.63
N LYS A 2 51.21 21.58 -34.08
CA LYS A 2 49.86 22.11 -33.77
C LYS A 2 48.67 21.19 -34.16
N LYS A 3 48.72 20.47 -35.29
CA LYS A 3 47.62 19.58 -35.75
C LYS A 3 47.41 18.36 -34.86
N TYR A 4 48.48 17.78 -34.31
CA TYR A 4 48.40 16.62 -33.41
C TYR A 4 47.93 17.01 -32.00
N PHE A 5 48.22 18.25 -31.57
CA PHE A 5 47.76 18.78 -30.28
C PHE A 5 46.24 19.03 -30.26
N ILE A 6 45.66 19.48 -31.37
CA ILE A 6 44.21 19.67 -31.51
C ILE A 6 43.48 18.32 -31.54
N LEU A 7 44.05 17.30 -32.21
CA LEU A 7 43.47 15.96 -32.25
C LEU A 7 43.43 15.29 -30.86
N LEU A 8 44.50 15.48 -30.07
CA LEU A 8 44.59 14.98 -28.69
C LEU A 8 43.58 15.66 -27.76
N LEU A 9 43.35 16.97 -27.91
CA LEU A 9 42.34 17.70 -27.14
C LEU A 9 40.90 17.29 -27.49
N VAL A 10 40.59 17.04 -28.77
CA VAL A 10 39.26 16.55 -29.18
C VAL A 10 38.99 15.13 -28.65
N LEU A 11 40.01 14.25 -28.67
CA LEU A 11 39.90 12.90 -28.08
C LEU A 11 39.73 12.96 -26.56
N LEU A 12 40.44 13.84 -25.85
CA LEU A 12 40.29 14.06 -24.41
C LEU A 12 38.91 14.63 -24.03
N PHE A 13 38.37 15.60 -24.78
CA PHE A 13 37.02 16.13 -24.55
C PHE A 13 35.94 15.09 -24.88
N SER A 14 36.13 14.28 -25.93
CA SER A 14 35.19 13.19 -26.26
C SER A 14 35.19 12.06 -25.23
N GLY A 15 36.35 11.74 -24.66
CA GLY A 15 36.51 10.74 -23.59
C GLY A 15 35.90 11.19 -22.27
N ILE A 16 36.07 12.47 -21.89
CA ILE A 16 35.45 13.03 -20.68
C ILE A 16 33.92 13.11 -20.83
N ALA A 17 33.42 13.47 -22.03
CA ALA A 17 31.98 13.46 -22.30
C ALA A 17 31.40 12.03 -22.28
N LEU A 18 32.12 11.02 -22.79
CA LEU A 18 31.70 9.62 -22.71
C LEU A 18 31.72 9.09 -21.27
N VAL A 19 32.72 9.45 -20.46
CA VAL A 19 32.81 9.05 -19.05
C VAL A 19 31.73 9.74 -18.22
N MET A 20 31.43 11.02 -18.44
CA MET A 20 30.31 11.69 -17.76
C MET A 20 28.93 11.21 -18.24
N ALA A 21 28.82 10.71 -19.48
CA ALA A 21 27.61 10.04 -19.97
C ALA A 21 27.47 8.61 -19.39
N ALA A 22 28.58 7.90 -19.22
CA ALA A 22 28.61 6.56 -18.62
C ALA A 22 28.35 6.60 -17.10
N ASP A 23 28.86 7.62 -16.39
CA ASP A 23 28.63 7.81 -14.95
C ASP A 23 27.21 8.30 -14.62
N LYS A 24 26.46 8.74 -15.65
CA LYS A 24 25.02 9.01 -15.58
C LYS A 24 24.14 7.77 -15.77
N LEU A 25 24.68 6.65 -16.24
CA LEU A 25 23.99 5.35 -16.30
C LEU A 25 24.19 4.59 -14.98
N LYS A 26 23.79 5.22 -13.87
CA LYS A 26 23.71 4.56 -12.57
C LYS A 26 22.57 3.55 -12.64
N GLY A 27 22.90 2.27 -12.80
CA GLY A 27 21.97 1.15 -13.00
C GLY A 27 20.79 1.08 -12.02
N ASP A 28 19.92 0.09 -12.21
CA ASP A 28 18.69 -0.05 -11.42
C ASP A 28 18.96 0.03 -9.91
N LYS A 29 18.09 0.75 -9.20
CA LYS A 29 18.15 0.86 -7.74
C LYS A 29 16.85 0.40 -7.13
N VAL A 30 16.97 -0.33 -6.03
CA VAL A 30 15.83 -0.88 -5.31
C VAL A 30 16.01 -0.57 -3.83
N TYR A 31 14.97 -0.02 -3.23
CA TYR A 31 14.90 0.24 -1.79
C TYR A 31 13.59 -0.34 -1.26
N SER A 32 13.65 -0.98 -0.11
CA SER A 32 12.47 -1.50 0.57
C SER A 32 12.45 -1.10 2.03
N TRP A 33 11.25 -1.08 2.60
CA TRP A 33 10.98 -0.93 4.02
C TRP A 33 9.72 -1.70 4.37
N ARG A 34 9.59 -2.05 5.65
CA ARG A 34 8.40 -2.68 6.18
C ARG A 34 7.73 -1.81 7.21
N TYR A 35 6.42 -1.91 7.27
CA TYR A 35 5.62 -1.31 8.32
C TYR A 35 4.60 -2.30 8.83
N LYS A 36 4.34 -2.26 10.13
CA LYS A 36 3.27 -2.97 10.81
C LYS A 36 2.10 -2.04 10.98
N MET A 37 0.93 -2.48 10.54
CA MET A 37 -0.34 -1.84 10.89
C MET A 37 -0.97 -2.62 12.04
N THR A 38 -1.40 -1.91 13.08
CA THR A 38 -2.16 -2.45 14.21
C THR A 38 -3.52 -1.79 14.26
N VAL A 39 -4.57 -2.59 14.42
CA VAL A 39 -5.95 -2.12 14.57
C VAL A 39 -6.46 -2.62 15.91
N GLU A 40 -7.04 -1.71 16.70
CA GLU A 40 -7.74 -2.02 17.93
C GLU A 40 -9.24 -1.77 17.79
N ILE A 41 -10.03 -2.72 18.27
CA ILE A 41 -11.48 -2.64 18.35
C ILE A 41 -11.87 -2.82 19.81
N GLU A 42 -12.64 -1.89 20.35
CA GLU A 42 -13.22 -2.02 21.68
C GLU A 42 -14.47 -2.88 21.58
N THR A 43 -14.59 -3.85 22.50
CA THR A 43 -15.78 -4.70 22.67
C THR A 43 -16.19 -4.68 24.14
N PRO A 44 -17.43 -5.06 24.50
CA PRO A 44 -17.83 -5.22 25.89
C PRO A 44 -16.94 -6.19 26.68
N GLU A 45 -16.31 -7.15 26.01
CA GLU A 45 -15.40 -8.14 26.59
C GLU A 45 -13.96 -7.63 26.75
N GLY A 46 -13.65 -6.44 26.22
CA GLY A 46 -12.32 -5.84 26.22
C GLY A 46 -11.83 -5.46 24.82
N VAL A 47 -10.59 -4.98 24.75
CA VAL A 47 -9.99 -4.57 23.48
C VAL A 47 -9.50 -5.80 22.71
N LYS A 48 -9.90 -5.92 21.45
CA LYS A 48 -9.40 -6.90 20.49
C LYS A 48 -8.42 -6.22 19.54
N THR A 49 -7.32 -6.90 19.22
CA THR A 49 -6.22 -6.34 18.44
C THR A 49 -5.84 -7.27 17.30
N GLY A 50 -5.68 -6.70 16.13
CA GLY A 50 -5.10 -7.36 14.96
C GLY A 50 -3.89 -6.59 14.45
N SER A 51 -2.96 -7.29 13.81
CA SER A 51 -1.85 -6.65 13.09
C SER A 51 -1.42 -7.42 11.85
N ALA A 52 -0.84 -6.69 10.90
CA ALA A 52 -0.21 -7.25 9.71
C ALA A 52 1.00 -6.40 9.32
N VAL A 53 2.05 -7.06 8.82
CA VAL A 53 3.25 -6.41 8.28
C VAL A 53 3.14 -6.35 6.77
N ARG A 54 3.55 -5.22 6.18
CA ARG A 54 3.57 -4.98 4.74
C ARG A 54 4.95 -4.46 4.35
N GLU A 55 5.47 -4.94 3.23
CA GLU A 55 6.70 -4.46 2.61
C GLU A 55 6.38 -3.59 1.41
N VAL A 56 6.97 -2.41 1.38
CA VAL A 56 6.94 -1.53 0.21
C VAL A 56 8.32 -1.53 -0.41
N THR A 57 8.38 -1.67 -1.72
CA THR A 57 9.61 -1.55 -2.50
C THR A 57 9.45 -0.46 -3.55
N VAL A 58 10.43 0.44 -3.63
CA VAL A 58 10.57 1.41 -4.72
C VAL A 58 11.64 0.92 -5.68
N HIS A 59 11.28 0.84 -6.95
CA HIS A 59 12.19 0.51 -8.04
C HIS A 59 12.51 1.76 -8.82
N PHE A 60 13.78 1.99 -9.12
CA PHE A 60 14.27 3.08 -9.95
C PHE A 60 14.98 2.52 -11.16
N THR A 61 14.48 2.84 -12.36
CA THR A 61 15.09 2.44 -13.64
C THR A 61 15.64 3.68 -14.33
N PRO A 62 16.92 3.67 -14.78
CA PRO A 62 17.51 4.81 -15.46
C PRO A 62 16.66 5.28 -16.65
N ASN A 63 16.36 6.58 -16.67
CA ASN A 63 15.68 7.22 -17.78
C ASN A 63 16.29 8.61 -18.01
N PRO A 64 17.15 8.78 -19.03
CA PRO A 64 17.76 10.07 -19.35
C PRO A 64 16.76 11.19 -19.67
N SER A 65 15.53 10.83 -20.06
CA SER A 65 14.45 11.79 -20.34
C SER A 65 13.66 12.21 -19.10
N ALA A 66 13.82 11.52 -17.96
CA ALA A 66 13.19 11.90 -16.71
C ALA A 66 13.99 12.99 -16.01
N THR A 67 13.32 13.98 -15.40
CA THR A 67 13.97 15.09 -14.66
C THR A 67 14.92 14.60 -13.56
N SER A 68 14.58 13.50 -12.89
CA SER A 68 15.39 12.87 -11.84
C SER A 68 16.50 11.95 -12.39
N GLY A 69 16.51 11.68 -13.69
CA GLY A 69 17.30 10.63 -14.33
C GLY A 69 16.73 9.21 -14.16
N TYR A 70 15.55 9.07 -13.55
CA TYR A 70 14.92 7.78 -13.26
C TYR A 70 13.41 7.79 -13.48
N ASN A 71 12.88 6.72 -14.07
CA ASN A 71 11.51 6.30 -13.83
C ASN A 71 11.45 5.55 -12.50
N ASN A 72 10.30 5.59 -11.81
CA ASN A 72 10.09 4.79 -10.62
C ASN A 72 8.69 4.21 -10.55
N TYR A 73 8.56 3.11 -9.81
CA TYR A 73 7.28 2.53 -9.42
C TYR A 73 7.37 1.90 -8.04
N LEU A 74 6.21 1.78 -7.38
CA LEU A 74 6.08 1.09 -6.11
C LEU A 74 5.57 -0.33 -6.34
N SER A 75 6.05 -1.27 -5.53
CA SER A 75 5.42 -2.56 -5.34
C SER A 75 5.13 -2.78 -3.85
N LEU A 76 4.01 -3.43 -3.58
CA LEU A 76 3.55 -3.79 -2.24
C LEU A 76 3.59 -5.32 -2.10
N GLU A 77 3.97 -5.79 -0.92
CA GLU A 77 3.76 -7.16 -0.49
C GLU A 77 3.17 -7.16 0.92
N GLY A 78 2.13 -7.94 1.16
CA GLY A 78 1.48 -8.05 2.46
C GLY A 78 -0.02 -8.28 2.36
N GLU A 79 -0.68 -8.30 3.50
CA GLU A 79 -2.11 -8.59 3.60
C GLU A 79 -2.89 -7.58 4.47
N ALA A 80 -4.21 -7.73 4.44
CA ALA A 80 -5.14 -7.03 5.31
C ALA A 80 -4.86 -7.37 6.79
N VAL A 81 -5.10 -6.41 7.68
CA VAL A 81 -5.13 -6.68 9.11
C VAL A 81 -6.42 -7.43 9.42
N ILE A 82 -6.32 -8.54 10.15
CA ILE A 82 -7.48 -9.28 10.66
C ILE A 82 -7.58 -9.04 12.16
N VAL A 83 -8.72 -8.52 12.61
CA VAL A 83 -9.07 -8.46 14.03
C VAL A 83 -10.12 -9.53 14.30
N ASP A 84 -9.78 -10.53 15.11
CA ASP A 84 -10.71 -11.57 15.55
C ASP A 84 -11.50 -11.08 16.76
N LEU A 85 -12.83 -11.03 16.62
CA LEU A 85 -13.77 -10.63 17.68
C LEU A 85 -14.42 -11.87 18.33
N ASP A 86 -13.69 -12.99 18.32
CA ASP A 86 -14.12 -14.31 18.77
C ASP A 86 -15.42 -14.75 18.07
N THR A 87 -16.46 -15.03 18.86
CA THR A 87 -17.78 -15.46 18.36
C THR A 87 -18.55 -14.36 17.65
N ARG A 88 -18.14 -13.09 17.76
CA ARG A 88 -18.81 -11.96 17.09
C ARG A 88 -18.46 -11.89 15.61
N GLY A 89 -17.32 -12.44 15.19
CA GLY A 89 -16.87 -12.44 13.80
C GLY A 89 -15.50 -11.80 13.62
N LYS A 90 -15.21 -11.34 12.40
CA LYS A 90 -13.88 -10.84 12.00
C LYS A 90 -13.99 -9.53 11.25
N VAL A 91 -13.08 -8.61 11.56
CA VAL A 91 -12.91 -7.34 10.86
C VAL A 91 -11.63 -7.37 10.04
N PHE A 92 -11.72 -6.89 8.81
CA PHE A 92 -10.59 -6.76 7.90
C PHE A 92 -10.30 -5.28 7.65
N ALA A 93 -9.09 -4.84 7.96
CA ALA A 93 -8.58 -3.54 7.54
C ALA A 93 -7.72 -3.74 6.28
N ILE A 94 -8.30 -3.40 5.14
CA ILE A 94 -7.81 -3.84 3.83
C ILE A 94 -6.62 -2.98 3.33
N LEU A 95 -6.08 -3.34 2.16
CA LEU A 95 -4.95 -2.65 1.53
C LEU A 95 -5.38 -1.38 0.78
N ASP A 96 -6.68 -1.09 0.79
CA ASP A 96 -7.30 0.08 0.20
C ASP A 96 -7.60 1.14 1.27
N GLY A 97 -7.63 2.41 0.88
CA GLY A 97 -8.01 3.53 1.75
C GLY A 97 -9.01 4.48 1.06
N PRO A 98 -9.70 5.33 1.82
CA PRO A 98 -10.63 6.32 1.26
C PRO A 98 -9.87 7.42 0.51
N LEU A 99 -8.67 7.83 0.98
CA LEU A 99 -7.84 8.84 0.33
C LEU A 99 -7.10 8.32 -0.91
N LEU A 100 -6.46 7.16 -0.78
CA LEU A 100 -5.47 6.67 -1.74
C LEU A 100 -6.01 5.53 -2.62
N GLY A 101 -7.24 5.08 -2.40
CA GLY A 101 -7.80 3.93 -3.11
C GLY A 101 -6.89 2.70 -3.01
N ALA A 102 -6.67 2.03 -4.15
CA ALA A 102 -5.83 0.84 -4.25
C ALA A 102 -4.32 1.11 -4.00
N ASP A 103 -3.87 2.36 -4.09
CA ASP A 103 -2.46 2.71 -3.82
C ASP A 103 -2.16 2.83 -2.31
N TYR A 104 -3.19 2.80 -1.46
CA TYR A 104 -3.09 3.04 -0.02
C TYR A 104 -1.98 2.24 0.64
N GLY A 105 -1.99 0.91 0.52
CA GLY A 105 -0.99 0.07 1.16
C GLY A 105 0.46 0.38 0.75
N SER A 106 0.67 0.86 -0.47
CA SER A 106 2.01 1.20 -1.01
C SER A 106 2.47 2.62 -0.66
N SER A 107 1.53 3.56 -0.49
CA SER A 107 1.84 4.99 -0.44
C SER A 107 1.56 5.64 0.93
N ILE A 108 0.81 4.98 1.83
CA ILE A 108 0.37 5.57 3.10
C ILE A 108 1.51 6.12 3.97
N ILE A 109 2.68 5.48 3.95
CA ILE A 109 3.86 5.88 4.72
C ILE A 109 4.31 7.31 4.38
N PHE A 110 4.16 7.74 3.13
CA PHE A 110 4.54 9.09 2.70
C PHE A 110 3.61 10.19 3.21
N TYR A 111 2.36 9.83 3.53
CA TYR A 111 1.36 10.76 4.06
C TYR A 111 1.43 10.80 5.58
N VAL A 112 1.60 9.64 6.21
CA VAL A 112 1.69 9.51 7.68
C VAL A 112 2.98 10.15 8.20
N PHE A 113 4.10 9.99 7.49
CA PHE A 113 5.41 10.55 7.84
C PHE A 113 5.86 11.62 6.84
N SER A 114 4.97 12.58 6.56
CA SER A 114 5.14 13.62 5.54
C SER A 114 6.26 14.63 5.79
N GLU A 115 6.85 14.66 6.98
CA GLU A 115 7.98 15.55 7.31
C GLU A 115 9.30 15.12 6.62
N GLY A 116 9.34 13.91 6.06
CA GLY A 116 10.49 13.40 5.32
C GLY A 116 10.55 13.87 3.86
N PRO A 117 11.65 13.57 3.14
CA PRO A 117 11.75 13.85 1.71
C PRO A 117 10.68 13.08 0.91
N PRO A 118 10.36 13.51 -0.33
CA PRO A 118 9.38 12.83 -1.18
C PRO A 118 9.76 11.36 -1.41
N GLY A 119 8.88 10.43 -1.04
CA GLY A 119 9.19 8.99 -0.99
C GLY A 119 9.51 8.31 -2.32
N ARG A 120 9.14 8.94 -3.45
CA ARG A 120 9.45 8.47 -4.80
C ARG A 120 10.73 9.09 -5.39
N THR A 121 11.60 9.60 -4.53
CA THR A 121 12.97 10.04 -4.89
C THR A 121 14.00 9.09 -4.27
N ILE A 122 15.23 9.09 -4.80
CA ILE A 122 16.31 8.26 -4.21
C ILE A 122 16.59 8.67 -2.77
N GLU A 123 16.54 9.97 -2.47
CA GLU A 123 16.73 10.50 -1.12
C GLU A 123 15.60 10.05 -0.18
N GLY A 124 14.34 10.20 -0.58
CA GLY A 124 13.20 9.72 0.18
C GLY A 124 13.23 8.21 0.38
N ALA A 125 13.54 7.44 -0.65
CA ALA A 125 13.62 5.99 -0.56
C ALA A 125 14.70 5.51 0.44
N LYS A 126 15.84 6.22 0.52
CA LYS A 126 16.84 5.98 1.58
C LYS A 126 16.32 6.37 2.96
N TYR A 127 15.68 7.53 3.06
CA TYR A 127 15.07 7.99 4.31
C TYR A 127 14.07 6.98 4.86
N TYR A 128 13.07 6.55 4.07
CA TYR A 128 12.05 5.60 4.54
C TYR A 128 12.60 4.21 4.83
N ARG A 129 13.67 3.79 4.15
CA ARG A 129 14.40 2.55 4.47
C ARG A 129 15.03 2.58 5.87
N GLU A 130 15.49 3.74 6.30
CA GLU A 130 16.19 3.91 7.58
C GLU A 130 15.27 4.45 8.70
N LEU A 131 14.08 4.91 8.34
CA LEU A 131 13.12 5.51 9.26
C LEU A 131 12.71 4.53 10.36
N LYS A 132 12.89 4.95 11.62
CA LYS A 132 12.36 4.27 12.81
C LYS A 132 11.34 5.18 13.48
N ALA A 133 10.08 5.02 13.11
CA ALA A 133 8.98 5.86 13.58
C ALA A 133 7.68 5.05 13.71
N ASN A 134 6.77 5.56 14.53
CA ASN A 134 5.40 5.08 14.62
C ASN A 134 4.44 6.26 14.75
N LYS A 135 3.19 6.08 14.34
CA LYS A 135 2.15 7.11 14.41
C LYS A 135 0.77 6.48 14.60
N LEU A 136 -0.01 7.04 15.51
CA LEU A 136 -1.46 6.85 15.54
C LEU A 136 -2.07 7.60 14.35
N LEU A 137 -2.90 6.91 13.58
CA LEU A 137 -3.49 7.51 12.40
C LEU A 137 -4.70 8.37 12.78
N ASP A 138 -4.85 9.48 12.06
CA ASP A 138 -6.14 10.16 11.95
C ASP A 138 -7.01 9.48 10.88
N THR A 139 -8.28 9.89 10.82
CA THR A 139 -9.29 9.32 9.92
C THR A 139 -8.95 9.47 8.45
N THR A 140 -8.18 10.50 8.07
CA THR A 140 -7.73 10.72 6.68
C THR A 140 -6.83 9.58 6.20
N HIS A 141 -6.09 8.99 7.13
CA HIS A 141 -5.10 7.96 6.87
C HIS A 141 -5.60 6.54 7.19
N TYR A 142 -6.87 6.36 7.56
CA TYR A 142 -7.41 5.03 7.85
C TYR A 142 -7.48 4.14 6.60
N PRO A 143 -7.26 2.82 6.74
CA PRO A 143 -7.65 1.88 5.70
C PRO A 143 -9.18 1.83 5.63
N LYS A 144 -9.72 1.25 4.55
CA LYS A 144 -11.12 0.81 4.55
C LYS A 144 -11.27 -0.39 5.50
N PHE A 145 -12.40 -0.43 6.19
CA PHE A 145 -12.77 -1.55 7.08
C PHE A 145 -13.96 -2.30 6.50
N VAL A 146 -13.82 -3.62 6.39
CA VAL A 146 -14.87 -4.49 5.89
C VAL A 146 -15.05 -5.71 6.78
N ALA A 147 -16.21 -6.33 6.66
CA ALA A 147 -16.53 -7.64 7.24
C ALA A 147 -17.23 -8.49 6.18
N PHE A 148 -17.50 -9.76 6.51
CA PHE A 148 -18.31 -10.65 5.71
C PHE A 148 -19.41 -11.22 6.60
N ASP A 149 -20.67 -11.13 6.16
CA ASP A 149 -21.76 -11.82 6.83
C ASP A 149 -21.60 -13.35 6.75
N ASP A 150 -21.03 -13.85 5.65
CA ASP A 150 -20.62 -15.24 5.46
C ASP A 150 -19.19 -15.30 4.88
N LEU A 151 -18.24 -15.84 5.65
CA LEU A 151 -16.85 -15.99 5.20
C LEU A 151 -16.71 -16.94 4.00
N ALA A 152 -17.72 -17.76 3.69
CA ALA A 152 -17.75 -18.61 2.50
C ALA A 152 -18.26 -17.89 1.24
N ASP A 153 -18.91 -16.71 1.37
CA ASP A 153 -19.46 -15.96 0.24
C ASP A 153 -18.72 -14.62 0.02
N PRO A 154 -17.94 -14.47 -1.06
CA PRO A 154 -17.30 -13.20 -1.41
C PRO A 154 -18.26 -12.03 -1.58
N LYS A 155 -19.53 -12.29 -1.92
CA LYS A 155 -20.54 -11.25 -2.15
C LYS A 155 -21.18 -10.75 -0.86
N SER A 156 -20.98 -11.43 0.27
CA SER A 156 -21.49 -11.01 1.57
C SER A 156 -20.63 -9.94 2.24
N VAL A 157 -19.67 -9.35 1.51
CA VAL A 157 -18.80 -8.31 2.04
C VAL A 157 -19.61 -7.04 2.35
N VAL A 158 -19.35 -6.45 3.50
CA VAL A 158 -20.00 -5.22 3.97
C VAL A 158 -18.95 -4.20 4.40
N SER A 159 -19.24 -2.91 4.15
CA SER A 159 -18.42 -1.82 4.69
C SER A 159 -18.78 -1.57 6.15
N LEU A 160 -17.79 -1.35 7.00
CA LEU A 160 -17.98 -1.01 8.41
C LEU A 160 -17.91 0.48 8.68
N VAL A 161 -17.43 1.27 7.72
CA VAL A 161 -17.26 2.71 7.84
C VAL A 161 -17.73 3.38 6.56
N GLU A 162 -18.52 4.43 6.73
CA GLU A 162 -18.81 5.41 5.69
C GLU A 162 -18.00 6.67 5.96
N TYR A 163 -17.31 7.12 4.93
CA TYR A 163 -16.41 8.25 4.98
C TYR A 163 -17.01 9.43 4.25
N LYS A 164 -16.89 10.62 4.85
CA LYS A 164 -17.15 11.90 4.19
C LYS A 164 -15.82 12.57 3.86
N THR A 165 -15.71 13.09 2.65
CA THR A 165 -14.52 13.85 2.22
C THR A 165 -14.87 15.33 2.21
N ASP A 166 -14.08 16.15 2.89
CA ASP A 166 -14.17 17.61 2.77
C ASP A 166 -13.52 18.05 1.44
N GLU A 167 -14.10 19.03 0.76
CA GLU A 167 -13.63 19.55 -0.53
C GLU A 167 -12.37 20.43 -0.41
N LYS A 168 -11.82 20.58 0.81
CA LYS A 168 -10.56 21.31 1.07
C LYS A 168 -9.35 20.67 0.39
N TYR A 169 -8.30 21.47 0.20
CA TYR A 169 -6.99 20.99 -0.26
C TYR A 169 -5.90 21.30 0.78
N PRO A 170 -5.16 20.28 1.27
CA PRO A 170 -5.35 18.85 0.99
C PRO A 170 -6.71 18.31 1.51
N PRO A 171 -7.26 17.24 0.92
CA PRO A 171 -8.53 16.66 1.34
C PRO A 171 -8.41 16.09 2.75
N GLU A 172 -9.40 16.40 3.58
CA GLU A 172 -9.59 15.80 4.91
C GLU A 172 -10.72 14.78 4.81
N ILE A 173 -10.51 13.58 5.35
CA ILE A 173 -11.53 12.53 5.37
C ILE A 173 -11.89 12.24 6.81
N ASP A 174 -13.19 12.30 7.09
CA ASP A 174 -13.75 12.05 8.41
C ASP A 174 -14.79 10.93 8.31
N ILE A 175 -15.17 10.37 9.45
CA ILE A 175 -16.16 9.31 9.55
C ILE A 175 -17.55 9.96 9.55
N GLU A 176 -18.37 9.58 8.58
CA GLU A 176 -19.79 9.95 8.55
C GLU A 176 -20.59 9.01 9.44
N GLN A 177 -20.38 7.70 9.27
CA GLN A 177 -21.09 6.67 10.01
C GLN A 177 -20.23 5.42 10.19
N THR A 178 -20.49 4.67 11.26
CA THR A 178 -19.89 3.34 11.48
C THR A 178 -20.96 2.28 11.69
N TYR A 179 -20.63 1.04 11.33
CA TYR A 179 -21.54 -0.10 11.39
C TYR A 179 -20.99 -1.24 12.26
N PHE A 180 -19.98 -0.99 13.10
CA PHE A 180 -19.41 -2.02 13.97
C PHE A 180 -20.47 -2.63 14.89
N GLU A 181 -21.28 -1.81 15.57
CA GLU A 181 -22.34 -2.35 16.45
C GLU A 181 -23.43 -3.11 15.68
N LYS A 182 -23.74 -2.67 14.45
CA LYS A 182 -24.74 -3.33 13.59
C LYS A 182 -24.35 -4.78 13.29
N TYR A 183 -23.08 -5.01 12.95
CA TYR A 183 -22.61 -6.34 12.53
C TYR A 183 -22.05 -7.18 13.69
N PHE A 184 -21.55 -6.55 14.77
CA PHE A 184 -20.85 -7.25 15.85
C PHE A 184 -21.51 -7.14 17.22
N GLY A 185 -22.61 -6.39 17.33
CA GLY A 185 -23.39 -6.19 18.56
C GLY A 185 -23.02 -4.92 19.32
N ALA A 186 -23.90 -4.53 20.25
CA ALA A 186 -23.78 -3.29 21.02
C ALA A 186 -22.44 -3.16 21.75
N GLY A 187 -21.87 -1.94 21.75
CA GLY A 187 -20.60 -1.62 22.40
C GLY A 187 -19.35 -1.99 21.59
N VAL A 188 -19.49 -2.54 20.38
CA VAL A 188 -18.35 -2.79 19.48
C VAL A 188 -18.05 -1.55 18.66
N LYS A 189 -16.82 -1.03 18.76
CA LYS A 189 -16.40 0.19 18.06
C LYS A 189 -14.91 0.16 17.69
N LEU A 190 -14.57 0.79 16.57
CA LEU A 190 -13.17 1.04 16.21
C LEU A 190 -12.54 1.94 17.28
N LYS A 191 -11.40 1.50 17.83
CA LYS A 191 -10.69 2.25 18.88
C LYS A 191 -9.49 3.01 18.34
N SER A 192 -8.62 2.35 17.58
CA SER A 192 -7.44 3.01 17.01
C SER A 192 -6.82 2.25 15.84
N VAL A 193 -6.05 2.99 15.04
CA VAL A 193 -5.17 2.45 14.00
C VAL A 193 -3.79 3.04 14.21
N LYS A 194 -2.77 2.20 14.20
CA LYS A 194 -1.36 2.59 14.34
C LYS A 194 -0.54 2.02 13.20
N ILE A 195 0.39 2.81 12.68
CA ILE A 195 1.47 2.34 11.80
C ILE A 195 2.80 2.48 12.53
N GLU A 196 3.67 1.48 12.36
CA GLU A 196 5.01 1.43 12.93
C GLU A 196 6.00 0.86 11.91
N MET A 197 7.08 1.58 11.63
CA MET A 197 8.19 1.07 10.83
C MET A 197 8.84 -0.11 11.56
N THR A 198 9.04 -1.23 10.88
CA THR A 198 9.48 -2.49 11.51
C THR A 198 10.45 -3.26 10.62
N ASP A 199 11.18 -4.20 11.21
CA ASP A 199 11.98 -5.21 10.52
C ASP A 199 11.33 -6.62 10.62
N GLU A 200 10.15 -6.74 11.25
CA GLU A 200 9.38 -7.98 11.33
C GLU A 200 9.08 -8.56 9.94
N ASP A 201 8.93 -9.88 9.85
CA ASP A 201 8.58 -10.55 8.61
C ASP A 201 7.08 -10.48 8.31
N ILE A 202 6.74 -10.59 7.03
CA ILE A 202 5.34 -10.68 6.59
C ILE A 202 4.77 -12.04 7.01
N SER A 203 3.61 -12.03 7.66
CA SER A 203 2.82 -13.22 7.94
C SER A 203 1.59 -13.29 7.04
N TRP A 204 1.16 -14.50 6.69
CA TRP A 204 0.00 -14.73 5.82
C TRP A 204 -1.09 -15.53 6.54
N LYS A 205 -2.28 -14.95 6.68
CA LYS A 205 -3.43 -15.52 7.38
C LYS A 205 -4.71 -15.43 6.56
N VAL A 206 -4.84 -14.43 5.68
CA VAL A 206 -6.09 -14.16 4.96
C VAL A 206 -6.55 -15.37 4.14
N GLU A 207 -5.65 -16.04 3.43
CA GLU A 207 -6.00 -17.19 2.59
C GLU A 207 -6.54 -18.38 3.40
N GLY A 208 -6.11 -18.52 4.65
CA GLY A 208 -6.64 -19.55 5.56
C GLY A 208 -8.04 -19.23 6.09
N ILE A 209 -8.43 -17.95 6.08
CA ILE A 209 -9.74 -17.48 6.55
C ILE A 209 -10.73 -17.35 5.39
N LEU A 210 -10.26 -16.90 4.23
CA LEU A 210 -11.02 -16.69 3.00
C LEU A 210 -10.50 -17.66 1.92
N PRO A 211 -10.90 -18.94 1.94
CA PRO A 211 -10.30 -19.96 1.06
C PRO A 211 -10.55 -19.70 -0.43
N TRP A 212 -11.60 -18.94 -0.76
CA TRP A 212 -11.96 -18.57 -2.12
C TRP A 212 -11.14 -17.38 -2.67
N ILE A 213 -10.39 -16.66 -1.83
CA ILE A 213 -9.78 -15.36 -2.20
C ILE A 213 -8.88 -15.43 -3.44
N ASN A 214 -8.18 -16.56 -3.61
CA ASN A 214 -7.27 -16.77 -4.75
C ASN A 214 -7.97 -16.86 -6.11
N SER A 215 -9.26 -17.23 -6.13
CA SER A 215 -10.08 -17.23 -7.36
C SER A 215 -10.36 -15.82 -7.88
N TYR A 216 -10.19 -14.79 -7.04
CA TYR A 216 -10.48 -13.39 -7.34
C TYR A 216 -9.21 -12.58 -7.65
N ARG A 217 -8.16 -13.24 -8.16
CA ARG A 217 -6.91 -12.57 -8.55
C ARG A 217 -7.08 -11.62 -9.74
N ASN A 218 -7.95 -11.97 -10.69
CA ASN A 218 -8.13 -11.23 -11.94
C ASN A 218 -9.57 -10.79 -12.18
N ILE A 219 -10.44 -10.97 -11.17
CA ILE A 219 -11.86 -10.64 -11.19
C ILE A 219 -12.24 -10.03 -9.84
N LEU A 220 -13.30 -9.24 -9.84
CA LEU A 220 -13.91 -8.61 -8.68
C LEU A 220 -14.84 -9.59 -7.99
N PHE A 221 -15.20 -9.34 -6.73
CA PHE A 221 -16.06 -10.24 -5.93
C PHE A 221 -17.46 -10.45 -6.53
N ASP A 222 -17.94 -9.52 -7.35
CA ASP A 222 -19.18 -9.69 -8.12
C ASP A 222 -19.04 -10.61 -9.34
N GLY A 223 -17.82 -11.03 -9.68
CA GLY A 223 -17.47 -11.90 -10.82
C GLY A 223 -17.07 -11.14 -12.08
N ARG A 224 -17.17 -9.80 -12.10
CA ARG A 224 -16.76 -9.00 -13.26
C ARG A 224 -15.25 -8.78 -13.30
N ARG A 225 -14.72 -8.48 -14.48
CA ARG A 225 -13.29 -8.17 -14.66
C ARG A 225 -12.94 -6.72 -14.31
N TYR A 226 -13.90 -5.80 -14.47
CA TYR A 226 -13.67 -4.36 -14.35
C TYR A 226 -14.78 -3.70 -13.55
N HIS A 227 -14.43 -2.61 -12.87
CA HIS A 227 -15.37 -1.76 -12.18
C HIS A 227 -16.34 -1.10 -13.19
N THR A 228 -17.61 -0.96 -12.82
CA THR A 228 -18.65 -0.28 -13.61
C THR A 228 -19.59 0.53 -12.72
N ILE A 229 -20.01 1.69 -13.20
CA ILE A 229 -20.98 2.55 -12.52
C ILE A 229 -22.37 1.89 -12.41
N GLU A 230 -22.65 0.91 -13.27
CA GLU A 230 -23.92 0.16 -13.35
C GLU A 230 -23.96 -1.04 -12.41
N ALA A 231 -22.94 -1.25 -11.57
CA ALA A 231 -22.90 -2.37 -10.65
C ALA A 231 -24.01 -2.24 -9.59
N GLU A 232 -24.82 -3.30 -9.47
CA GLU A 232 -25.85 -3.42 -8.43
C GLU A 232 -25.26 -3.23 -7.02
N ASN A 233 -24.10 -3.85 -6.76
CA ASN A 233 -23.34 -3.66 -5.54
C ASN A 233 -21.92 -3.17 -5.87
N LYS A 234 -21.72 -1.86 -5.71
CA LYS A 234 -20.43 -1.18 -5.97
C LYS A 234 -19.29 -1.67 -5.06
N LEU A 235 -19.59 -2.14 -3.85
CA LEU A 235 -18.56 -2.69 -2.95
C LEU A 235 -18.01 -4.00 -3.52
N THR A 236 -18.88 -4.95 -3.87
CA THR A 236 -18.44 -6.21 -4.49
C THR A 236 -17.80 -6.01 -5.87
N ASN A 237 -18.15 -4.92 -6.57
CA ASN A 237 -17.55 -4.54 -7.85
C ASN A 237 -16.31 -3.63 -7.71
N SER A 238 -15.80 -3.42 -6.51
CA SER A 238 -14.54 -2.68 -6.28
C SER A 238 -13.47 -3.50 -5.56
N LEU A 239 -13.84 -4.65 -4.99
CA LEU A 239 -12.93 -5.51 -4.24
C LEU A 239 -12.50 -6.74 -5.04
N SER A 240 -11.23 -7.11 -4.88
CA SER A 240 -10.62 -8.31 -5.46
C SER A 240 -9.63 -8.91 -4.45
N MET A 241 -8.92 -9.98 -4.84
CA MET A 241 -7.79 -10.49 -4.05
C MET A 241 -6.81 -9.37 -3.68
N GLY A 242 -6.51 -8.44 -4.61
CA GLY A 242 -5.53 -7.38 -4.41
C GLY A 242 -5.89 -6.39 -3.29
N SER A 243 -7.17 -6.28 -2.94
CA SER A 243 -7.61 -5.48 -1.80
C SER A 243 -7.23 -6.12 -0.46
N PHE A 244 -7.05 -7.45 -0.41
CA PHE A 244 -6.79 -8.19 0.82
C PHE A 244 -5.38 -8.78 0.91
N VAL A 245 -4.81 -9.22 -0.21
CA VAL A 245 -3.54 -9.92 -0.28
C VAL A 245 -2.82 -9.52 -1.55
N VAL A 246 -1.61 -8.96 -1.40
CA VAL A 246 -0.70 -8.74 -2.51
C VAL A 246 0.56 -9.54 -2.25
N ARG A 247 0.84 -10.49 -3.14
CA ARG A 247 2.10 -11.22 -3.16
C ARG A 247 2.94 -10.73 -4.32
N ARG A 248 4.23 -10.56 -4.08
CA ARG A 248 5.16 -10.46 -5.19
C ARG A 248 5.10 -11.81 -5.91
N LYS A 249 4.65 -11.83 -7.16
CA LYS A 249 4.99 -12.99 -8.00
C LYS A 249 6.51 -13.04 -8.00
N ASP A 250 7.10 -14.18 -7.64
CA ASP A 250 8.43 -14.51 -8.14
C ASP A 250 8.37 -14.25 -9.64
N ARG A 251 8.95 -13.12 -10.08
CA ARG A 251 9.34 -12.99 -11.47
C ARG A 251 10.45 -14.01 -11.60
N ASN A 252 10.07 -15.27 -11.82
CA ASN A 252 10.98 -16.24 -12.40
C ASN A 252 11.58 -15.54 -13.59
N VAL A 253 12.91 -15.40 -13.50
CA VAL A 253 13.79 -15.09 -14.60
C VAL A 253 13.31 -15.94 -15.77
N SER A 254 12.69 -15.32 -16.76
CA SER A 254 12.53 -15.97 -18.05
C SER A 254 13.93 -16.01 -18.66
N GLU A 255 14.45 -17.22 -18.81
CA GLU A 255 15.57 -17.58 -19.68
C GLU A 255 15.42 -16.97 -21.09
#